data_AF-A0A8B5YB48-F1
#
_entry.id   AF-A0A8B5YB48-F1
#
_cell.length_a   1.000
_cell.length_b   1.000
_cell.length_c   1.000
_cell.angle_alpha   90.00
_cell.angle_beta   90.00
_cell.angle_gamma   90.00
#
_symmetry.space_group_name_H-M   'P 1'
#
loop_
_entity.id
_entity.type
_entity.pdbx_description
1 polymer ?
#
loop_
_entity_poly.entity_id
_entity_poly.type
_entity_poly.pdbx_seq_one_letter_code
_entity_poly.pdbx_strand_id
1 'polypeptide(L)'
;MKLKDFPDEERPRERLLNTGAESLSNHELLAILLRTGTKKESVLQLSSRLLQTFDGLRLLKEASAEELSSISGIGRAKAVQILAALELGRRIHSLACKDRYVIRFPEDAANFLMGDMRFLSQEHFVCV
;
A
#
# COMPACT_ATOMS: atom_id res chain seq x y z
N MET A 1 -3.93 3.69 -26.19
CA MET A 1 -4.70 2.44 -26.07
C MET A 1 -5.59 2.50 -24.84
N LYS A 2 -6.90 2.31 -24.99
CA LYS A 2 -7.87 2.19 -23.90
C LYS A 2 -7.89 0.75 -23.39
N LEU A 3 -8.32 0.54 -22.15
CA LEU A 3 -8.36 -0.81 -21.55
C LEU A 3 -9.24 -1.81 -22.33
N LYS A 4 -10.24 -1.30 -23.07
CA LYS A 4 -11.12 -2.10 -23.93
C LYS A 4 -10.42 -2.67 -25.16
N ASP A 5 -9.25 -2.15 -25.51
CA ASP A 5 -8.49 -2.55 -26.70
C ASP A 5 -7.63 -3.81 -26.42
N PHE A 6 -7.52 -4.23 -25.15
CA PHE A 6 -6.88 -5.49 -24.77
C PHE A 6 -7.86 -6.66 -24.92
N PRO A 7 -7.38 -7.85 -25.34
CA PRO A 7 -8.12 -9.10 -25.23
C PRO A 7 -8.69 -9.24 -23.81
N ASP A 8 -9.89 -9.82 -23.69
CA ASP A 8 -10.56 -9.95 -22.39
C ASP A 8 -9.65 -10.64 -21.36
N GLU A 9 -8.92 -11.66 -21.78
CA GLU A 9 -7.96 -12.44 -20.98
C GLU A 9 -6.77 -11.62 -20.47
N GLU A 10 -6.40 -10.53 -21.14
CA GLU A 10 -5.29 -9.66 -20.74
C GLU A 10 -5.73 -8.52 -19.81
N ARG A 11 -7.04 -8.33 -19.62
CA ARG A 11 -7.55 -7.26 -18.76
C ARG A 11 -7.25 -7.59 -17.30
N PRO A 12 -6.79 -6.62 -16.50
CA PRO A 12 -6.38 -6.87 -15.11
C PRO A 12 -7.41 -7.58 -14.25
N ARG A 13 -8.71 -7.28 -14.42
CA ARG A 13 -9.77 -7.95 -13.64
C ARG A 13 -9.91 -9.42 -13.98
N GLU A 14 -9.91 -9.74 -15.26
CA GLU A 14 -10.02 -11.12 -15.72
C GLU A 14 -8.76 -11.91 -15.37
N ARG A 15 -7.58 -11.30 -15.51
CA ARG A 15 -6.31 -11.87 -15.02
C ARG A 15 -6.34 -12.14 -13.52
N LEU A 16 -6.86 -11.20 -12.71
CA LEU A 16 -6.95 -11.41 -11.27
C LEU A 16 -7.87 -12.60 -10.92
N LEU A 17 -8.94 -12.82 -11.68
CA LEU A 17 -9.85 -13.96 -11.50
C LEU A 17 -9.24 -15.29 -12.00
N ASN A 18 -8.50 -15.26 -13.11
CA ASN A 18 -8.01 -16.48 -13.77
C ASN A 18 -6.64 -16.94 -13.25
N THR A 19 -5.74 -16.01 -12.94
CA THR A 19 -4.33 -16.28 -12.62
C THR A 19 -3.88 -15.70 -11.29
N GLY A 20 -4.80 -15.14 -10.49
CA GLY A 20 -4.51 -14.64 -9.15
C GLY A 20 -3.82 -13.28 -9.12
N ALA A 21 -3.84 -12.63 -7.94
CA ALA A 21 -3.31 -11.29 -7.74
C ALA A 21 -1.77 -11.21 -7.87
N GLU A 22 -1.08 -12.32 -7.58
CA GLU A 22 0.37 -12.49 -7.69
C GLU A 22 0.90 -12.36 -9.11
N SER A 23 0.05 -12.60 -10.12
CA SER A 23 0.40 -12.46 -11.53
C SER A 23 0.31 -11.02 -12.05
N LEU A 24 -0.22 -10.10 -11.24
CA LEU A 24 -0.40 -8.69 -11.57
C LEU A 24 0.72 -7.83 -11.00
N SER A 25 1.12 -6.84 -11.77
CA SER A 25 1.99 -5.78 -11.29
C SER A 25 1.24 -4.77 -10.42
N ASN A 26 1.98 -3.97 -9.63
CA ASN A 26 1.39 -2.95 -8.74
C ASN A 26 0.48 -1.95 -9.47
N HIS A 27 0.84 -1.55 -10.70
CA HIS A 27 0.05 -0.60 -11.47
C HIS A 27 -1.26 -1.23 -12.00
N GLU A 28 -1.27 -2.55 -12.26
CA GLU A 28 -2.48 -3.27 -12.64
C GLU A 28 -3.44 -3.42 -11.45
N LEU A 29 -2.92 -3.73 -10.26
CA LEU A 29 -3.71 -3.77 -9.02
C LEU A 29 -4.34 -2.40 -8.72
N LEU A 30 -3.56 -1.33 -8.83
CA LEU A 30 -4.08 0.04 -8.71
C LEU A 30 -5.12 0.35 -9.80
N ALA A 31 -4.93 -0.14 -11.03
CA ALA A 31 -5.89 0.09 -12.10
C ALA A 31 -7.24 -0.58 -11.84
N ILE A 32 -7.25 -1.76 -11.22
CA ILE A 32 -8.48 -2.44 -10.78
C ILE A 32 -9.21 -1.59 -9.75
N LEU A 33 -8.49 -1.09 -8.75
CA LEU A 33 -9.04 -0.20 -7.72
C LEU A 33 -9.59 1.08 -8.37
N LEU A 34 -8.83 1.77 -9.19
CA LEU A 34 -9.24 3.04 -9.78
C LEU A 34 -10.41 2.94 -10.77
N ARG A 35 -10.65 1.74 -11.34
CA ARG A 35 -11.72 1.36 -12.30
C ARG A 35 -11.65 2.08 -13.66
N THR A 36 -11.41 3.38 -13.66
CA THR A 36 -11.46 4.25 -14.83
C THR A 36 -10.29 5.23 -14.87
N GLY A 37 -9.84 5.55 -16.08
CA GLY A 37 -8.81 6.56 -16.33
C GLY A 37 -9.42 7.95 -16.40
N THR A 38 -8.81 8.81 -17.21
CA THR A 38 -9.37 10.11 -17.59
C THR A 38 -9.78 10.12 -19.05
N LYS A 39 -10.21 11.28 -19.57
CA LYS A 39 -10.41 11.45 -21.02
C LYS A 39 -9.10 11.35 -21.80
N LYS A 40 -7.96 11.69 -21.17
CA LYS A 40 -6.64 11.79 -21.80
C LYS A 40 -5.77 10.55 -21.61
N GLU A 41 -5.96 9.82 -20.52
CA GLU A 41 -5.12 8.67 -20.17
C GLU A 41 -5.98 7.46 -19.76
N SER A 42 -5.51 6.25 -20.10
CA SER A 42 -6.14 5.01 -19.64
C SER A 42 -5.91 4.80 -18.14
N VAL A 43 -6.70 3.93 -17.51
CA VAL A 43 -6.54 3.63 -16.08
C VAL A 43 -5.17 3.00 -15.78
N LEU A 44 -4.61 2.22 -16.71
CA LEU A 44 -3.27 1.65 -16.58
C LEU A 44 -2.20 2.75 -16.62
N GLN A 45 -2.33 3.71 -17.54
CA GLN A 45 -1.43 4.86 -17.63
C GLN A 45 -1.51 5.74 -16.38
N LEU A 46 -2.72 6.03 -15.89
CA LEU A 46 -2.94 6.77 -14.64
C LEU A 46 -2.27 6.06 -13.45
N SER A 47 -2.42 4.75 -13.35
CA SER A 47 -1.87 3.95 -12.24
C SER A 47 -0.35 3.88 -12.29
N SER A 48 0.23 3.74 -13.49
CA SER A 48 1.68 3.76 -13.67
C SER A 48 2.27 5.12 -13.30
N ARG A 49 1.64 6.22 -13.76
CA ARG A 49 2.05 7.59 -13.43
C ARG A 49 1.94 7.87 -11.93
N LEU A 50 0.86 7.41 -11.28
CA LEU A 50 0.70 7.51 -9.83
C LEU A 50 1.89 6.90 -9.10
N LEU A 51 2.28 5.66 -9.47
CA LEU A 51 3.43 5.00 -8.85
C LEU A 51 4.75 5.73 -9.13
N GLN A 52 4.94 6.27 -10.34
CA GLN A 52 6.14 7.07 -10.64
C GLN A 52 6.24 8.33 -9.77
N THR A 53 5.11 9.00 -9.51
CA THR A 53 5.07 10.19 -8.65
C THR A 53 5.46 9.88 -7.20
N PHE A 54 5.18 8.66 -6.72
CA PHE A 54 5.43 8.25 -5.33
C PHE A 54 6.55 7.20 -5.17
N ASP A 55 7.48 7.12 -6.13
CA ASP A 55 8.60 6.17 -6.09
C ASP A 55 8.15 4.72 -5.78
N GLY A 56 7.13 4.28 -6.53
CA GLY A 56 6.47 3.00 -6.34
C GLY A 56 5.48 3.00 -5.17
N LEU A 57 5.45 1.90 -4.41
CA LEU A 57 4.59 1.75 -3.23
C LEU A 57 5.18 2.43 -1.98
N ARG A 58 6.45 2.80 -2.02
CA ARG A 58 7.21 3.25 -0.84
C ARG A 58 6.69 4.57 -0.30
N LEU A 59 6.57 5.60 -1.14
CA LEU A 59 6.02 6.89 -0.70
C LEU A 59 4.49 6.90 -0.80
N LEU A 60 3.91 6.02 -1.63
CA LEU A 60 2.45 5.94 -1.77
C LEU A 60 1.77 5.54 -0.47
N LYS A 61 2.40 4.70 0.36
CA LYS A 61 1.87 4.27 1.67
C LYS A 61 1.76 5.43 2.69
N GLU A 62 2.50 6.52 2.47
CA GLU A 62 2.59 7.70 3.36
C GLU A 62 1.82 8.90 2.82
N ALA A 63 1.28 8.80 1.60
CA ALA A 63 0.60 9.89 0.92
C ALA A 63 -0.70 10.31 1.65
N SER A 64 -0.92 11.62 1.71
CA SER A 64 -2.17 12.23 2.18
C SER A 64 -3.26 12.25 1.10
N ALA A 65 -4.50 12.50 1.51
CA ALA A 65 -5.61 12.65 0.58
C ALA A 65 -5.40 13.87 -0.35
N GLU A 66 -4.80 14.93 0.16
CA GLU A 66 -4.45 16.16 -0.55
C GLU A 66 -3.39 15.90 -1.62
N GLU A 67 -2.29 15.23 -1.28
CA GLU A 67 -1.23 14.86 -2.22
C GLU A 67 -1.76 13.95 -3.33
N LEU A 68 -2.53 12.92 -2.98
CA LEU A 68 -3.18 12.05 -3.98
C LEU A 68 -4.14 12.83 -4.86
N SER A 69 -4.93 13.74 -4.29
CA SER A 69 -5.90 14.55 -5.04
C SER A 69 -5.26 15.62 -5.92
N SER A 70 -3.99 15.97 -5.69
CA SER A 70 -3.23 16.89 -6.55
C SER A 70 -2.90 16.27 -7.92
N ILE A 71 -2.95 14.94 -8.02
CA ILE A 71 -2.67 14.21 -9.25
C ILE A 71 -3.88 14.32 -10.17
N SER A 72 -3.70 14.96 -11.32
CA SER A 72 -4.73 15.02 -12.37
C SER A 72 -5.31 13.64 -12.66
N GLY A 73 -6.63 13.49 -12.59
CA GLY A 73 -7.33 12.21 -12.77
C GLY A 73 -7.61 11.42 -11.50
N ILE A 74 -7.05 11.82 -10.36
CA ILE A 74 -7.35 11.30 -9.01
C ILE A 74 -8.08 12.40 -8.23
N GLY A 75 -9.41 12.34 -8.24
CA GLY A 75 -10.21 13.18 -7.34
C GLY A 75 -10.31 12.57 -5.94
N ARG A 76 -10.94 13.32 -5.01
CA ARG A 76 -11.15 12.89 -3.61
C ARG A 76 -11.67 11.45 -3.47
N ALA A 77 -12.63 11.04 -4.29
CA ALA A 77 -13.18 9.69 -4.24
C ALA A 77 -12.12 8.60 -4.50
N LYS A 78 -11.29 8.78 -5.54
CA LYS A 78 -10.20 7.86 -5.88
C LYS A 78 -9.08 7.89 -4.84
N ALA A 79 -8.77 9.07 -4.30
CA ALA A 79 -7.79 9.22 -3.23
C ALA A 79 -8.21 8.45 -1.97
N VAL A 80 -9.44 8.67 -1.48
CA VAL A 80 -10.00 7.95 -0.32
C VAL A 80 -10.00 6.44 -0.55
N GLN A 81 -10.34 6.00 -1.77
CA GLN A 81 -10.31 4.59 -2.11
C GLN A 81 -8.90 3.97 -2.00
N ILE A 82 -7.87 4.67 -2.49
CA ILE A 82 -6.47 4.22 -2.36
C ILE A 82 -6.07 4.15 -0.89
N LEU A 83 -6.36 5.20 -0.11
CA LEU A 83 -6.04 5.25 1.31
C LEU A 83 -6.70 4.11 2.08
N ALA A 84 -7.97 3.82 1.79
CA ALA A 84 -8.68 2.69 2.39
C ALA A 84 -8.03 1.34 2.05
N ALA A 85 -7.62 1.13 0.80
CA ALA A 85 -6.93 -0.10 0.40
C ALA A 85 -5.57 -0.26 1.10
N LEU A 86 -4.79 0.82 1.21
CA LEU A 86 -3.50 0.82 1.92
C LEU A 86 -3.67 0.57 3.43
N GLU A 87 -4.69 1.17 4.04
CA GLU A 87 -5.04 0.93 5.45
C GLU A 87 -5.40 -0.53 5.70
N LEU A 88 -6.22 -1.14 4.83
CA LEU A 88 -6.54 -2.56 4.93
C LEU A 88 -5.29 -3.42 4.81
N GLY A 89 -4.41 -3.13 3.86
CA GLY A 89 -3.12 -3.82 3.73
C GLY A 89 -2.28 -3.71 5.00
N ARG A 90 -2.20 -2.52 5.61
CA ARG A 90 -1.48 -2.31 6.88
C ARG A 90 -2.10 -3.08 8.04
N ARG A 91 -3.43 -3.11 8.16
CA ARG A 91 -4.14 -3.87 9.20
C ARG A 91 -3.95 -5.37 9.05
N ILE A 92 -4.03 -5.89 7.82
CA ILE A 92 -3.78 -7.32 7.54
C ILE A 92 -2.34 -7.68 7.89
N HIS A 93 -1.37 -6.86 7.50
CA HIS A 93 0.03 -7.08 7.85
C HIS A 93 0.25 -7.03 9.37
N SER A 94 -0.36 -6.06 10.07
CA SER A 94 -0.28 -5.96 11.52
C SER A 94 -0.92 -7.16 12.24
N LEU A 95 -1.98 -7.76 11.67
CA LEU A 95 -2.55 -9.02 12.17
C LEU A 95 -1.58 -10.20 11.97
N ALA A 96 -0.87 -10.26 10.84
CA ALA A 96 0.16 -11.27 10.61
C ALA A 96 1.37 -11.08 11.54
N CYS A 97 1.73 -9.84 11.86
CA CYS A 97 2.75 -9.50 12.86
C CYS A 97 2.28 -9.67 14.32
N LYS A 98 1.08 -10.22 14.56
CA LYS A 98 0.70 -10.72 15.89
C LYS A 98 1.32 -12.08 16.24
N ASP A 99 2.38 -12.50 15.55
CA ASP A 99 3.46 -13.19 16.26
C ASP A 99 4.08 -12.16 17.23
N ARG A 100 3.39 -11.96 18.37
CA ARG A 100 3.85 -11.11 19.47
C ARG A 100 5.31 -11.47 19.74
N TYR A 101 6.15 -10.46 19.90
CA TYR A 101 7.47 -10.69 20.47
C TYR A 101 7.25 -11.28 21.87
N VAL A 102 7.46 -12.60 22.01
CA VAL A 102 7.18 -13.31 23.25
C VAL A 102 8.39 -13.16 24.14
N ILE A 103 8.25 -12.33 25.17
CA ILE A 103 9.23 -12.26 26.25
C ILE A 103 9.06 -13.52 27.09
N ARG A 104 9.98 -14.49 26.95
CA ARG A 104 10.02 -15.71 27.76
C ARG A 104 11.10 -15.61 28.83
N PHE A 105 12.18 -14.91 28.52
CA PHE A 105 13.33 -14.72 29.38
C PHE A 105 13.69 -13.23 29.50
N PRO A 106 14.38 -12.81 30.58
CA PRO A 106 14.80 -11.42 30.77
C PRO A 106 15.59 -10.84 29.57
N GLU A 107 16.37 -11.69 28.90
CA GLU A 107 17.15 -11.34 27.71
C GLU A 107 16.27 -10.95 26.52
N ASP A 108 15.07 -11.53 26.39
CA ASP A 108 14.11 -11.17 25.35
C ASP A 108 13.64 -9.72 25.54
N ALA A 109 13.26 -9.36 26.77
CA ALA A 109 12.86 -7.99 27.09
C ALA A 109 14.01 -7.00 26.88
N ALA A 110 15.22 -7.38 27.31
CA ALA A 110 16.42 -6.58 27.11
C ALA A 110 16.66 -6.36 25.61
N ASN A 111 16.72 -7.42 24.80
CA ASN A 111 16.95 -7.32 23.36
C ASN A 111 15.85 -6.52 22.64
N PHE A 112 14.59 -6.69 23.05
CA PHE A 112 13.45 -5.95 22.51
C PHE A 112 13.56 -4.44 22.73
N LEU A 113 14.01 -4.03 23.93
CA LEU A 113 14.07 -2.63 24.34
C LEU A 113 15.44 -1.97 24.14
N MET A 114 16.51 -2.74 23.94
CA MET A 114 17.89 -2.23 23.96
C MET A 114 18.16 -1.20 22.87
N GLY A 115 17.53 -1.35 21.70
CA GLY A 115 17.66 -0.41 20.59
C GLY A 115 17.19 1.00 20.97
N ASP A 116 16.10 1.08 21.73
CA ASP A 116 15.43 2.33 22.06
C ASP A 116 15.89 2.91 23.40
N MET A 117 16.24 2.05 24.37
CA MET A 117 16.48 2.47 25.76
C MET A 117 17.96 2.63 26.13
N ARG A 118 18.92 2.06 25.39
CA ARG A 118 20.33 1.97 25.84
C ARG A 118 21.07 3.31 26.04
N PHE A 119 20.55 4.40 25.48
CA PHE A 119 21.16 5.73 25.57
C PHE A 119 20.33 6.72 26.39
N LEU A 120 19.22 6.26 26.97
CA LEU A 120 18.42 7.11 27.85
C LEU A 120 19.22 7.39 29.12
N SER A 121 19.35 8.66 29.46
CA SER A 121 20.09 9.14 30.63
C SER A 121 19.24 9.20 31.90
N GLN A 122 17.97 8.84 31.79
CA GLN A 122 17.00 8.78 32.88
C GLN A 122 16.28 7.43 32.86
N GLU A 123 15.65 7.06 33.98
CA GLU A 123 14.82 5.87 34.05
C GLU A 123 13.47 6.13 33.38
N HIS A 124 13.05 5.22 32.51
CA HIS A 124 11.75 5.26 31.85
C HIS A 124 10.97 3.99 32.19
N PHE A 125 9.79 4.15 32.77
CA PHE A 125 8.85 3.06 32.99
C PHE A 125 8.04 2.83 31.71
N VAL A 126 8.20 1.66 31.10
CA VAL A 126 7.56 1.29 29.82
C VAL A 126 6.77 0.00 30.03
N CYS A 127 5.51 -0.02 29.59
CA CYS A 127 4.69 -1.23 29.54
C CYS A 127 4.78 -1.85 28.15
N VAL A 128 5.24 -3.11 28.08
CA VAL A 128 5.38 -3.92 26.86
C VAL A 128 4.48 -5.14 26.88
#